data_AF-A0A1Y5TVJ3-F1
#
_entry.id   AF-A0A1Y5TVJ3-F1
#
_cell.length_a   1.000
_cell.length_b   1.000
_cell.length_c   1.000
_cell.angle_alpha   90.00
_cell.angle_beta   90.00
_cell.angle_gamma   90.00
#
_symmetry.space_group_name_H-M   'P 1'
#
loop_
_entity.id
_entity.type
_entity.pdbx_description
1 polymer ?
#
loop_
_entity_poly.entity_id
_entity_poly.type
_entity_poly.pdbx_seq_one_letter_code
_entity_poly.pdbx_strand_id
1 'polypeptide(L)'
;MKRSRFTEKQIIGILKEHQVGLSATDLCRKHGISDATFYNWRSKYGGMDVSDAKKLKALEAENAKLKKLLAESVMDVSTLKEILGKKLLPPGSTRSAVYWAIDDKGYSQRRACSLVGLDRKTCRYASRRPADEAIRPRLRELASERRRFGYRRLHILLRREGIKVNHKKL
;
A
#
# COMPACT_ATOMS: atom_id res chain seq x y z
N MET A 1 -23.56 -13.13 -0.06
CA MET A 1 -24.76 -13.13 0.82
C MET A 1 -26.01 -13.20 -0.03
N LYS A 2 -26.99 -14.04 0.34
CA LYS A 2 -28.32 -14.03 -0.30
C LYS A 2 -29.00 -12.68 -0.06
N ARG A 3 -29.68 -12.15 -1.09
CA ARG A 3 -30.48 -10.91 -0.94
C ARG A 3 -31.67 -11.21 -0.03
N SER A 4 -31.91 -10.33 0.95
CA SER A 4 -33.11 -10.38 1.79
C SER A 4 -34.37 -10.22 0.92
N ARG A 5 -35.43 -10.97 1.25
CA ARG A 5 -36.76 -10.84 0.62
C ARG A 5 -37.39 -9.47 0.86
N PHE A 6 -37.06 -8.84 1.99
CA PHE A 6 -37.58 -7.53 2.37
C PHE A 6 -36.47 -6.47 2.38
N THR A 7 -36.79 -5.31 1.83
CA THR A 7 -35.99 -4.09 1.96
C THR A 7 -36.23 -3.46 3.34
N GLU A 8 -35.26 -2.68 3.84
CA GLU A 8 -35.42 -1.96 5.11
C GLU A 8 -36.60 -1.00 5.10
N LYS A 9 -36.90 -0.38 3.95
CA LYS A 9 -38.08 0.46 3.80
C LYS A 9 -39.37 -0.33 4.07
N GLN A 10 -39.46 -1.55 3.53
CA GLN A 10 -40.62 -2.43 3.76
C GLN A 10 -40.68 -2.88 5.23
N ILE A 11 -39.55 -3.23 5.83
CA ILE A 11 -39.47 -3.61 7.24
C ILE A 11 -39.97 -2.47 8.15
N ILE A 12 -39.47 -1.25 7.93
CA ILE A 12 -39.87 -0.06 8.70
C ILE A 12 -41.35 0.25 8.46
N GLY A 13 -41.86 0.08 7.24
CA GLY A 13 -43.29 0.22 6.94
C GLY A 13 -44.16 -0.73 7.76
N ILE A 14 -43.80 -2.02 7.82
CA ILE A 14 -44.50 -3.04 8.63
C ILE A 14 -44.44 -2.70 10.12
N LEU A 15 -43.30 -2.21 10.61
CA LEU A 15 -43.17 -1.79 12.02
C LEU A 15 -44.00 -0.55 12.33
N LYS A 16 -44.17 0.38 11.38
CA LYS A 16 -45.09 1.52 11.53
C LYS A 16 -46.55 1.08 11.55
N GLU A 17 -46.95 0.12 10.72
CA GLU A 17 -48.30 -0.47 10.78
C GLU A 17 -48.62 -1.02 12.19
N HIS A 18 -47.63 -1.63 12.86
CA HIS A 18 -47.77 -2.05 14.26
C HIS A 18 -47.88 -0.87 15.24
N GLN A 19 -47.09 0.19 15.05
CA GLN A 19 -47.16 1.40 15.88
C GLN A 19 -48.52 2.11 15.81
N VAL A 20 -49.23 1.97 14.69
CA VAL A 20 -50.59 2.51 14.48
C VAL A 20 -51.68 1.64 15.11
N GLY A 21 -51.33 0.46 15.66
CA GLY A 21 -52.22 -0.37 16.48
C GLY A 21 -52.59 -1.74 15.90
N LEU A 22 -52.02 -2.15 14.76
CA LEU A 22 -52.23 -3.50 14.22
C LEU A 22 -51.50 -4.55 15.06
N SER A 23 -52.14 -5.70 15.27
CA SER A 23 -51.54 -6.80 16.05
C SER A 23 -50.32 -7.39 15.30
N ALA A 24 -49.30 -7.80 16.07
CA ALA A 24 -48.10 -8.43 15.48
C ALA A 24 -48.45 -9.73 14.74
N THR A 25 -49.41 -10.50 15.26
CA THR A 25 -49.88 -11.75 14.66
C THR A 25 -50.55 -11.55 13.31
N ASP A 26 -51.33 -10.48 13.15
CA ASP A 26 -52.00 -10.19 11.87
C ASP A 26 -51.01 -9.68 10.82
N LEU A 27 -50.02 -8.88 11.24
CA LEU A 27 -48.93 -8.45 10.36
C LEU A 27 -48.08 -9.63 9.89
N CYS A 28 -47.79 -10.58 10.77
CA CYS A 28 -47.06 -11.80 10.44
C CYS A 28 -47.78 -12.64 9.38
N ARG A 29 -49.11 -12.82 9.53
CA ARG A 29 -49.94 -13.49 8.53
C ARG A 29 -50.01 -12.72 7.21
N LYS A 30 -50.24 -11.41 7.26
CA LYS A 30 -50.38 -10.53 6.08
C LYS A 30 -49.10 -10.46 5.23
N HIS A 31 -47.94 -10.39 5.86
CA HIS A 31 -46.66 -10.27 5.16
C HIS A 31 -45.93 -11.60 4.96
N GLY A 32 -46.46 -12.71 5.51
CA GLY A 32 -45.84 -14.02 5.43
C GLY A 32 -44.48 -14.04 6.13
N ILE A 33 -44.44 -13.55 7.36
CA ILE A 33 -43.26 -13.53 8.24
C ILE A 33 -43.60 -14.21 9.57
N SER A 34 -42.59 -14.78 10.22
CA SER A 34 -42.75 -15.34 11.57
C SER A 34 -42.74 -14.24 12.64
N ASP A 35 -43.34 -14.51 13.80
CA ASP A 35 -43.28 -13.61 14.95
C ASP A 35 -41.83 -13.32 15.35
N ALA A 36 -40.95 -14.34 15.33
CA ALA A 36 -39.53 -14.16 15.62
C ALA A 36 -38.86 -13.15 14.68
N THR A 37 -39.14 -13.21 13.37
CA THR A 37 -38.64 -12.23 12.40
C THR A 37 -39.16 -10.82 12.68
N PHE A 38 -40.43 -10.69 13.07
CA PHE A 38 -41.02 -9.41 13.41
C PHE A 38 -40.35 -8.77 14.63
N TYR A 39 -40.18 -9.51 15.73
CA TYR A 39 -39.52 -8.99 16.93
C TYR A 39 -38.03 -8.68 16.71
N ASN A 40 -37.33 -9.49 15.90
CA ASN A 40 -35.96 -9.19 15.49
C ASN A 40 -35.87 -7.87 14.70
N TRP A 41 -36.82 -7.63 13.80
CA TRP A 41 -36.91 -6.36 13.08
C TRP A 41 -37.25 -5.20 14.01
N ARG A 42 -38.18 -5.39 14.95
CA ARG A 42 -38.55 -4.38 15.95
C ARG A 42 -37.36 -4.01 16.84
N SER A 43 -36.53 -4.96 17.23
CA SER A 43 -35.31 -4.69 18.00
C SER A 43 -34.30 -3.87 17.19
N LYS A 44 -34.17 -4.13 15.88
CA LYS A 44 -33.16 -3.51 15.03
C LYS A 44 -33.57 -2.17 14.40
N TYR A 45 -34.85 -2.01 14.07
CA TYR A 45 -35.39 -0.85 13.34
C TYR A 45 -36.55 -0.16 14.08
N GLY A 46 -36.93 -0.63 15.27
CA GLY A 46 -37.97 -0.01 16.07
C GLY A 46 -37.60 1.42 16.47
N GLY A 47 -38.54 2.35 16.27
CA GLY A 47 -38.30 3.78 16.55
C GLY A 47 -37.45 4.51 15.50
N MET A 48 -37.01 3.82 14.44
CA MET A 48 -36.22 4.42 13.35
C MET A 48 -37.12 4.81 12.19
N ASP A 49 -36.96 6.02 11.64
CA ASP A 49 -37.61 6.38 10.39
C ASP A 49 -36.85 5.82 9.17
N VAL A 50 -37.52 5.75 8.03
CA VAL A 50 -36.91 5.36 6.75
C VAL A 50 -35.73 6.29 6.39
N SER A 51 -35.83 7.56 6.76
CA SER A 51 -34.74 8.53 6.57
C SER A 51 -33.53 8.22 7.48
N ASP A 52 -33.77 7.87 8.74
CA ASP A 52 -32.72 7.51 9.70
C ASP A 52 -32.02 6.22 9.32
N ALA A 53 -32.75 5.20 8.86
CA ALA A 53 -32.17 3.95 8.40
C ALA A 53 -31.24 4.15 7.19
N LYS A 54 -31.60 5.04 6.26
CA LYS A 54 -30.72 5.42 5.14
C LYS A 54 -29.47 6.14 5.62
N LYS A 55 -29.61 7.10 6.54
CA LYS A 55 -28.47 7.85 7.11
C LYS A 55 -27.51 6.91 7.84
N LEU A 56 -28.04 6.02 8.68
CA LEU A 56 -27.24 5.03 9.43
C LEU A 56 -26.40 4.19 8.47
N LYS A 57 -27.01 3.64 7.41
CA LYS A 57 -26.28 2.89 6.38
C LYS A 57 -25.19 3.68 5.68
N ALA A 58 -25.47 4.93 5.32
CA ALA A 58 -24.50 5.80 4.68
C ALA A 58 -23.30 6.03 5.61
N LEU A 59 -23.57 6.33 6.87
CA LEU A 59 -22.55 6.53 7.91
C LEU A 59 -21.76 5.26 8.19
N GLU A 60 -22.39 4.08 8.23
CA GLU A 60 -21.69 2.80 8.37
C GLU A 60 -20.75 2.54 7.19
N ALA A 61 -21.21 2.82 5.96
CA ALA A 61 -20.40 2.65 4.76
C ALA A 61 -19.22 3.63 4.73
N GLU A 62 -19.43 4.89 5.14
CA GLU A 62 -18.37 5.88 5.28
C GLU A 62 -17.38 5.49 6.37
N ASN A 63 -17.86 5.09 7.55
CA ASN A 63 -17.00 4.62 8.64
C ASN A 63 -16.17 3.41 8.21
N ALA A 64 -16.74 2.46 7.46
CA ALA A 64 -15.99 1.33 6.93
C ALA A 64 -14.88 1.77 5.97
N LYS A 65 -15.15 2.73 5.08
CA LYS A 65 -14.15 3.32 4.17
C LYS A 65 -13.07 4.06 4.93
N LEU A 66 -13.45 4.91 5.90
CA LEU A 66 -12.53 5.70 6.71
C LEU A 66 -11.62 4.80 7.55
N LYS A 67 -12.17 3.78 8.20
CA LYS A 67 -11.36 2.80 8.95
C LYS A 67 -10.34 2.10 8.06
N LYS A 68 -10.72 1.73 6.83
CA LYS A 68 -9.80 1.13 5.87
C LYS A 68 -8.67 2.09 5.49
N LEU A 69 -9.01 3.34 5.11
CA LEU A 69 -8.02 4.36 4.75
C LEU A 69 -7.08 4.68 5.91
N LEU A 70 -7.61 4.77 7.13
CA LEU A 70 -6.81 5.00 8.33
C LEU A 70 -5.86 3.84 8.61
N ALA A 71 -6.33 2.60 8.49
CA ALA A 71 -5.46 1.43 8.66
C ALA A 71 -4.32 1.42 7.63
N GLU A 72 -4.63 1.70 6.35
CA GLU A 72 -3.63 1.78 5.29
C GLU A 72 -2.59 2.89 5.54
N SER A 73 -3.03 4.08 5.94
CA SER A 73 -2.13 5.21 6.21
C SER A 73 -1.27 5.01 7.46
N VAL A 74 -1.83 4.42 8.52
CA VAL A 74 -1.08 4.08 9.74
C VAL A 74 0.03 3.06 9.44
N MET A 75 -0.26 2.06 8.60
CA MET A 75 0.75 1.10 8.15
C MET A 75 1.88 1.79 7.37
N ASP A 76 1.53 2.72 6.47
CA ASP A 76 2.50 3.49 5.69
C ASP A 76 3.39 4.39 6.58
N VAL A 77 2.80 5.09 7.54
CA VAL A 77 3.54 5.91 8.51
C VAL A 77 4.47 5.07 9.38
N SER A 78 4.01 3.90 9.86
CA SER A 78 4.87 2.97 10.63
C SER A 78 6.07 2.53 9.80
N THR A 79 5.82 2.16 8.55
CA THR A 79 6.87 1.71 7.62
C THR A 79 7.90 2.81 7.36
N LEU A 80 7.46 4.05 7.15
CA LEU A 80 8.36 5.21 6.99
C LEU A 80 9.21 5.48 8.23
N LYS A 81 8.63 5.38 9.43
CA LYS A 81 9.39 5.53 10.68
C LYS A 81 10.49 4.48 10.81
N GLU A 82 10.22 3.23 10.44
CA GLU A 82 11.24 2.17 10.43
C GLU A 82 12.33 2.41 9.39
N ILE A 83 11.96 2.85 8.17
CA ILE A 83 12.91 3.21 7.11
C ILE A 83 13.87 4.30 7.59
N LEU A 84 13.34 5.32 8.29
CA LEU A 84 14.14 6.40 8.87
C LEU A 84 15.07 5.89 9.97
N GLY A 85 14.58 5.02 10.86
CA GLY A 85 15.38 4.36 11.89
C GLY A 85 16.54 3.53 11.33
N LYS A 86 16.30 2.84 10.21
CA LYS A 86 17.32 2.06 9.47
C LYS A 86 18.25 2.91 8.60
N LYS A 87 18.01 4.22 8.47
CA LYS A 87 18.76 5.15 7.61
C LYS A 87 18.83 4.70 6.15
N LEU A 88 17.71 4.23 5.59
CA LEU A 88 17.66 3.70 4.21
C LEU A 88 17.31 4.75 3.13
N LEU A 89 17.15 6.03 3.50
CA LEU A 89 16.86 7.14 2.58
C LEU A 89 18.04 8.02 2.10
N PRO A 90 19.34 7.67 2.26
CA PRO A 90 20.40 8.37 1.55
C PRO A 90 20.19 8.36 0.02
N PRO A 91 20.67 9.37 -0.73
CA PRO A 91 20.49 9.47 -2.19
C PRO A 91 20.92 8.22 -2.98
N GLY A 92 21.86 7.43 -2.46
CA GLY A 92 22.33 6.17 -3.06
C GLY A 92 21.62 4.89 -2.56
N SER A 93 20.73 4.99 -1.58
CA SER A 93 20.16 3.84 -0.85
C SER A 93 18.64 3.76 -0.91
N THR A 94 17.98 4.73 -1.55
CA THR A 94 16.52 4.77 -1.73
C THR A 94 15.95 3.51 -2.39
N ARG A 95 16.72 2.84 -3.26
CA ARG A 95 16.33 1.53 -3.82
C ARG A 95 16.26 0.44 -2.75
N SER A 96 17.22 0.44 -1.81
CA SER A 96 17.25 -0.51 -0.70
C SER A 96 16.03 -0.33 0.20
N ALA A 97 15.56 0.91 0.42
CA ALA A 97 14.31 1.16 1.15
C ALA A 97 13.09 0.54 0.45
N VAL A 98 13.02 0.65 -0.89
CA VAL A 98 11.93 0.05 -1.67
C VAL A 98 11.96 -1.47 -1.59
N TYR A 99 13.13 -2.09 -1.79
CA TYR A 99 13.26 -3.56 -1.70
C TYR A 99 12.96 -4.06 -0.30
N TRP A 100 13.47 -3.39 0.72
CA TRP A 100 13.15 -3.72 2.11
C TRP A 100 11.64 -3.66 2.38
N ALA A 101 10.93 -2.63 1.91
CA ALA A 101 9.48 -2.55 2.10
C ALA A 101 8.72 -3.66 1.35
N ILE A 102 9.22 -4.12 0.20
CA ILE A 102 8.63 -5.24 -0.53
C ILE A 102 8.86 -6.55 0.24
N ASP A 103 10.09 -6.82 0.63
CA ASP A 103 10.51 -8.12 1.19
C ASP A 103 10.06 -8.29 2.65
N ASP A 104 10.17 -7.24 3.47
CA ASP A 104 9.92 -7.31 4.92
C ASP A 104 8.46 -6.97 5.28
N LYS A 105 7.83 -6.07 4.52
CA LYS A 105 6.45 -5.59 4.80
C LYS A 105 5.42 -6.14 3.82
N GLY A 106 5.84 -6.89 2.80
CA GLY A 106 4.94 -7.47 1.79
C GLY A 106 4.29 -6.42 0.89
N TYR A 107 4.89 -5.23 0.75
CA TYR A 107 4.31 -4.17 -0.07
C TYR A 107 4.45 -4.48 -1.56
N SER A 108 3.44 -4.13 -2.36
CA SER A 108 3.62 -4.14 -3.81
C SER A 108 4.69 -3.13 -4.23
N GLN A 109 5.42 -3.40 -5.32
CA GLN A 109 6.42 -2.46 -5.85
C GLN A 109 5.83 -1.06 -6.07
N ARG A 110 4.58 -0.94 -6.52
CA ARG A 110 3.90 0.35 -6.72
C ARG A 110 3.76 1.10 -5.39
N ARG A 111 3.27 0.42 -4.34
CA ARG A 111 3.08 1.03 -3.01
C ARG A 111 4.41 1.42 -2.40
N ALA A 112 5.40 0.53 -2.41
CA ALA A 112 6.74 0.79 -1.87
C ALA A 112 7.43 1.97 -2.58
N CYS A 113 7.38 2.03 -3.92
CA CYS A 113 7.90 3.15 -4.70
C CYS A 113 7.19 4.47 -4.38
N SER A 114 5.84 4.45 -4.30
CA SER A 114 5.05 5.63 -3.95
C SER A 114 5.36 6.13 -2.54
N LEU A 115 5.57 5.21 -1.60
CA LEU A 115 5.88 5.53 -0.20
C LEU A 115 7.25 6.19 -0.06
N VAL A 116 8.27 5.64 -0.74
CA VAL A 116 9.65 6.14 -0.69
C VAL A 116 9.86 7.38 -1.57
N GLY A 117 8.95 7.66 -2.52
CA GLY A 117 9.07 8.76 -3.48
C GLY A 117 10.03 8.44 -4.64
N LEU A 118 10.19 7.15 -4.99
CA LEU A 118 11.08 6.71 -6.07
C LEU A 118 10.26 6.28 -7.29
N ASP A 119 10.61 6.77 -8.49
CA ASP A 119 9.95 6.28 -9.71
C ASP A 119 10.26 4.80 -9.97
N ARG A 120 9.25 4.05 -10.43
CA ARG A 120 9.36 2.60 -10.69
C ARG A 120 10.42 2.29 -11.76
N LYS A 121 10.64 3.14 -12.76
CA LYS A 121 11.72 2.96 -13.75
C LYS A 121 13.08 3.06 -13.08
N THR A 122 13.25 4.00 -12.16
CA THR A 122 14.49 4.15 -11.38
C THR A 122 14.72 2.96 -10.48
N CYS A 123 13.68 2.41 -9.84
CA CYS A 123 13.77 1.18 -9.05
C CYS A 123 14.20 -0.02 -9.93
N ARG A 124 13.62 -0.16 -11.12
CA ARG A 124 13.89 -1.27 -12.06
C ARG A 124 15.20 -1.12 -12.84
N TYR A 125 15.83 0.05 -12.82
CA TYR A 125 17.01 0.30 -13.61
C TYR A 125 18.19 -0.52 -13.09
N ALA A 126 18.63 -1.48 -13.89
CA ALA A 126 19.90 -2.17 -13.72
C ALA A 126 20.95 -1.55 -14.66
N SER A 127 22.12 -1.20 -14.12
CA SER A 127 23.25 -0.75 -14.94
C SER A 127 23.67 -1.88 -15.87
N ARG A 128 23.71 -1.60 -17.18
CA ARG A 128 24.24 -2.52 -18.19
C ARG A 128 25.75 -2.40 -18.38
N ARG A 129 26.39 -1.49 -17.63
CA ARG A 129 27.85 -1.32 -17.72
C ARG A 129 28.52 -2.53 -17.07
N PRO A 130 29.47 -3.20 -17.75
CA PRO A 130 30.26 -4.24 -17.12
C PRO A 130 30.99 -3.66 -15.92
N ALA A 131 31.10 -4.46 -14.86
CA ALA A 131 31.82 -4.05 -13.67
C ALA A 131 33.30 -3.85 -14.03
N ASP A 132 33.83 -2.64 -13.83
CA ASP A 132 35.26 -2.35 -14.04
C ASP A 132 36.11 -2.90 -12.86
N GLU A 133 35.66 -3.98 -12.21
CA GLU A 133 36.21 -4.55 -10.98
C GLU A 133 37.65 -5.02 -11.16
N ALA A 134 38.01 -5.57 -12.32
CA ALA A 134 39.38 -6.01 -12.61
C ALA A 134 40.36 -4.83 -12.84
N ILE A 135 39.87 -3.67 -13.32
CA ILE A 135 40.72 -2.53 -13.68
C ILE A 135 41.09 -1.70 -12.44
N ARG A 136 40.15 -1.56 -11.50
CA ARG A 136 40.32 -0.77 -10.26
C ARG A 136 41.54 -1.17 -9.41
N PRO A 137 41.77 -2.46 -9.07
CA PRO A 137 42.92 -2.85 -8.26
C PRO A 137 44.22 -2.56 -9.00
N ARG A 138 44.30 -2.89 -10.29
CA ARG A 138 45.52 -2.65 -11.08
C ARG A 138 45.86 -1.16 -11.18
N LEU A 139 44.84 -0.32 -11.33
CA LEU A 139 45.01 1.13 -11.38
C LEU A 139 45.52 1.69 -10.03
N ARG A 140 45.06 1.14 -8.90
CA ARG A 140 45.56 1.48 -7.55
C ARG A 140 47.02 1.04 -7.36
N GLU A 141 47.38 -0.15 -7.81
CA GLU A 141 48.76 -0.65 -7.78
C GLU A 141 49.69 0.31 -8.54
N LEU A 142 49.39 0.60 -9.80
CA LEU A 142 50.19 1.51 -10.63
C LEU A 142 50.28 2.92 -10.04
N ALA A 143 49.21 3.42 -9.42
CA ALA A 143 49.21 4.70 -8.72
C ALA A 143 50.08 4.67 -7.46
N SER A 144 50.12 3.54 -6.73
CA SER A 144 50.93 3.36 -5.53
C SER A 144 52.43 3.28 -5.84
N GLU A 145 52.80 2.58 -6.92
CA GLU A 145 54.17 2.47 -7.42
C GLU A 145 54.66 3.80 -7.98
N ARG A 146 53.79 4.55 -8.67
CA ARG A 146 54.15 5.78 -9.38
C ARG A 146 53.29 6.96 -8.94
N ARG A 147 53.47 7.38 -7.69
CA ARG A 147 52.68 8.43 -7.02
C ARG A 147 52.59 9.78 -7.76
N ARG A 148 53.57 10.13 -8.61
CA ARG A 148 53.57 11.38 -9.40
C ARG A 148 52.77 11.28 -10.71
N PHE A 149 52.26 10.11 -11.06
CA PHE A 149 51.60 9.87 -12.35
C PHE A 149 50.10 10.09 -12.21
N GLY A 150 49.54 11.01 -13.00
CA GLY A 150 48.09 11.18 -13.14
C GLY A 150 47.45 10.15 -14.07
N TYR A 151 46.12 10.14 -14.11
CA TYR A 151 45.31 9.15 -14.85
C TYR A 151 45.72 8.94 -16.31
N ARG A 152 46.14 10.01 -17.01
CA ARG A 152 46.63 9.92 -18.41
C ARG A 152 47.87 9.05 -18.56
N ARG A 153 48.80 9.10 -17.61
CA ARG A 153 50.02 8.29 -17.63
C ARG A 153 49.72 6.84 -17.21
N LEU A 154 48.85 6.66 -16.22
CA LEU A 154 48.38 5.33 -15.81
C LEU A 154 47.62 4.63 -16.94
N HIS A 155 46.82 5.37 -17.72
CA HIS A 155 46.15 4.86 -18.92
C HIS A 155 47.12 4.27 -19.95
N ILE A 156 48.26 4.92 -20.18
CA ILE A 156 49.28 4.44 -21.11
C ILE A 156 49.90 3.13 -20.59
N LEU A 157 50.14 3.02 -19.29
CA LEU A 157 50.67 1.80 -18.67
C LEU A 157 49.68 0.64 -18.78
N LEU A 158 48.40 0.87 -18.46
CA LEU A 158 47.34 -0.12 -18.63
C LEU A 158 47.20 -0.56 -20.10
N ARG A 159 47.35 0.36 -21.06
CA ARG A 159 47.33 0.03 -22.48
C ARG A 159 48.52 -0.85 -22.88
N ARG A 160 49.70 -0.64 -22.28
CA ARG A 160 50.89 -1.49 -22.51
C ARG A 160 50.72 -2.90 -21.92
N GLU A 161 49.97 -3.02 -20.84
CA GLU A 161 49.58 -4.31 -20.24
C GLU A 161 48.44 -5.01 -21.00
N GLY A 162 48.02 -4.48 -22.16
CA GLY A 162 46.97 -5.06 -23.00
C GLY A 162 45.54 -4.68 -22.57
N ILE A 163 45.37 -3.90 -21.50
CA ILE A 163 44.06 -3.51 -20.98
C ILE A 163 43.54 -2.29 -21.76
N LYS A 164 42.67 -2.53 -22.73
CA LYS A 164 42.05 -1.48 -23.58
C LYS A 164 40.86 -0.85 -22.89
N VAL A 165 41.09 0.28 -22.20
CA VAL A 165 40.04 1.08 -21.54
C VAL A 165 39.98 2.48 -22.17
N ASN A 166 38.77 3.05 -22.26
CA ASN A 166 38.61 4.44 -22.69
C ASN A 166 39.23 5.37 -21.63
N HIS A 167 40.02 6.36 -22.05
CA HIS A 167 40.64 7.33 -21.14
C HIS A 167 39.62 8.13 -20.31
N LYS A 168 38.37 8.29 -20.79
CA LYS A 168 37.27 8.91 -20.01
C LYS A 168 36.74 8.03 -18.87
N LYS A 169 37.14 6.76 -18.81
CA LYS A 169 36.77 5.82 -17.74
C LYS A 169 37.83 5.72 -16.63
N LEU A 170 38.98 6.37 -16.79
CA LEU A 170 40.16 6.30 -15.90
C LEU A 170 40.22 7.44 -14.91
#